data_AF-H2YIG7-F1
#
_entry.id   AF-H2YIG7-F1
#
_cell.length_a   1.000
_cell.length_b   1.000
_cell.length_c   1.000
_cell.angle_alpha   90.00
_cell.angle_beta   90.00
_cell.angle_gamma   90.00
#
_symmetry.space_group_name_H-M   'P 1'
#
loop_
_entity.id
_entity.type
_entity.pdbx_description
1 polymer ?
#
loop_
_entity_poly.entity_id
_entity_poly.type
_entity_poly.pdbx_seq_one_letter_code
_entity_poly.pdbx_strand_id
1 'polypeptide(L)'
;VHIMDMITGDIIVSLDQPRTYAMYFSPDADLLCTWEQYTVSKTVPAGTPNFNIWKVADGSCVYSAINKKVNGWRPDWLNGTSVCGKLVGHSVHFFTGNDFQFNWTHFKVTNPEIVSPNPKPPHKIACFIRGSRGGPASVRIFEFPKFNTEDVLAHKSFFKADTVTIRWNNRGTELLVTAAVDVDTTGESYYGEQSLHYMSCSGETAIVQLPKKGPIYDAAWSPISNQFCAVFGFMPAKACLFNSKCQKLFEFGPTPKNECYFNPHGNLLILAGFGNLRGNIEVWDCSRNSQVNQFTAPDTTYLEWCSDGEHFVTATTAPRLRVNNGYKLWNYTGGLLQTINIPNELNGVCWQPTPAGTYPAPLVKLVASKSLSTQISASKPASYVPPHARGKPSSAAAKPMDSGLSAEQRDVVQMAKYLLNDSAAQPTQSTSQISEDDKKIKNLRKKLQAIEKLKKQLNDGKQLEKNQLEKLSSENLIIEELAKLGISV
;
A
#
# COMPACT_ATOMS: atom_id res chain seq x y z
N VAL A 1 13.43 22.76 8.42
CA VAL A 1 12.24 22.62 7.54
C VAL A 1 11.88 24.00 7.03
N HIS A 2 11.71 24.17 5.72
CA HIS A 2 11.34 25.45 5.12
C HIS A 2 9.95 25.32 4.49
N ILE A 3 9.09 26.28 4.78
CA ILE A 3 7.78 26.44 4.16
C ILE A 3 7.94 27.51 3.09
N MET A 4 7.59 27.19 1.84
CA MET A 4 7.77 28.07 0.69
C MET A 4 6.44 28.32 0.00
N ASP A 5 6.26 29.54 -0.52
CA ASP A 5 5.19 29.85 -1.45
C ASP A 5 5.56 29.29 -2.83
N MET A 6 4.67 28.50 -3.42
CA MET A 6 4.95 27.80 -4.68
C MET A 6 4.98 28.71 -5.91
N ILE A 7 4.34 29.88 -5.86
CA ILE A 7 4.23 30.79 -7.02
C ILE A 7 5.46 31.70 -7.07
N THR A 8 5.82 32.27 -5.93
CA THR A 8 6.95 33.20 -5.79
C THR A 8 8.28 32.47 -5.57
N GLY A 9 8.23 31.28 -4.96
CA GLY A 9 9.42 30.55 -4.50
C GLY A 9 9.99 31.08 -3.18
N ASP A 10 9.33 32.05 -2.55
CA ASP A 10 9.82 32.69 -1.34
C ASP A 10 9.62 31.81 -0.11
N ILE A 11 10.58 31.85 0.82
CA ILE A 11 10.47 31.15 2.11
C ILE A 11 9.56 31.98 3.03
N ILE A 12 8.41 31.43 3.39
CA ILE A 12 7.45 32.03 4.32
C ILE A 12 7.94 31.85 5.76
N VAL A 13 8.32 30.62 6.12
CA VAL A 13 8.74 30.25 7.48
C VAL A 13 9.89 29.26 7.43
N SER A 14 10.85 29.42 8.35
CA SER A 14 11.93 28.47 8.59
C SER A 14 11.85 27.90 9.99
N LEU A 15 11.65 26.59 10.11
CA LEU A 15 11.57 25.85 11.37
C LEU A 15 12.90 25.11 11.63
N ASP A 16 13.50 25.33 12.80
CA ASP A 16 14.71 24.66 13.25
C ASP A 16 14.40 23.23 13.75
N GLN A 17 14.18 22.32 12.79
CA GLN A 17 13.89 20.90 13.02
C GLN A 17 14.71 20.04 12.03
N PRO A 18 16.05 19.95 12.19
CA PRO A 18 16.94 19.32 11.23
C PRO A 18 16.82 17.79 11.19
N ARG A 19 16.24 17.16 12.22
CA ARG A 19 16.08 15.69 12.31
C ARG A 19 14.67 15.24 11.88
N THR A 20 13.91 16.13 11.25
CA THR A 20 12.59 15.82 10.72
C THR A 20 12.72 14.75 9.64
N TYR A 21 12.05 13.62 9.82
CA TYR A 21 12.01 12.54 8.83
C TYR A 21 10.65 12.40 8.15
N ALA A 22 9.59 12.99 8.70
CA ALA A 22 8.24 13.00 8.12
C ALA A 22 7.52 14.31 8.41
N MET A 23 6.65 14.70 7.47
CA MET A 23 5.87 15.93 7.51
C MET A 23 4.46 15.68 6.98
N TYR A 24 3.47 16.43 7.47
CA TYR A 24 2.08 16.36 7.02
C TYR A 24 1.39 17.70 7.25
N PHE A 25 0.76 18.24 6.22
CA PHE A 25 -0.08 19.43 6.34
C PHE A 25 -1.49 19.04 6.80
N SER A 26 -2.14 19.92 7.56
CA SER A 26 -3.60 19.84 7.71
C SER A 26 -4.29 20.02 6.35
N PRO A 27 -5.54 19.55 6.18
CA PRO A 27 -6.25 19.65 4.90
C PRO A 27 -6.33 21.08 4.33
N ASP A 28 -6.48 22.08 5.20
CA ASP A 28 -6.53 23.50 4.84
C ASP A 28 -5.14 24.16 4.74
N ALA A 29 -4.06 23.38 4.91
CA ALA A 29 -2.66 23.81 4.92
C ALA A 29 -2.29 24.91 5.96
N ASP A 30 -3.15 25.19 6.93
CA ASP A 30 -2.88 26.13 8.03
C ASP A 30 -1.89 25.61 9.08
N LEU A 31 -1.79 24.28 9.23
CA LEU A 31 -0.94 23.62 10.20
C LEU A 31 0.02 22.64 9.52
N LEU A 32 1.22 22.52 10.08
CA LEU A 32 2.22 21.56 9.68
C LEU A 32 2.57 20.66 10.86
N CYS A 33 2.37 19.36 10.70
CA CYS A 33 2.87 18.34 11.60
C CYS A 33 4.29 17.91 11.19
N THR A 34 5.20 17.82 12.15
CA THR A 34 6.55 17.30 11.95
C THR A 34 6.86 16.18 12.93
N TRP A 35 7.58 15.16 12.47
CA TRP A 35 8.06 14.06 13.29
C TRP A 35 9.58 13.96 13.23
N GLU A 36 10.20 13.85 14.40
CA GLU A 36 11.61 13.54 14.60
C GLU A 36 11.77 12.16 15.24
N GLN A 37 12.95 11.55 15.06
CA GLN A 37 13.26 10.28 15.70
C GLN A 37 13.25 10.44 17.23
N TYR A 38 12.58 9.52 17.93
CA TYR A 38 12.59 9.52 19.39
C TYR A 38 14.01 9.23 19.90
N THR A 39 14.58 10.18 20.64
CA THR A 39 15.90 10.05 21.25
C THR A 39 15.82 10.29 22.75
N VAL A 40 16.50 9.45 23.52
CA VAL A 40 16.72 9.63 24.96
C VAL A 40 18.19 9.98 25.19
N SER A 41 18.45 10.82 26.18
CA SER A 41 19.81 11.16 26.62
C SER A 41 19.96 10.85 28.10
N LYS A 42 21.21 10.77 28.59
CA LYS A 42 21.49 10.62 30.02
C LYS A 42 20.95 11.78 30.85
N THR A 43 20.83 12.97 30.26
CA THR A 43 20.30 14.19 30.89
C THR A 43 18.77 14.26 30.85
N VAL A 44 18.13 13.66 29.84
CA VAL A 44 16.67 13.59 29.70
C VAL A 44 16.24 12.14 29.43
N PRO A 45 16.12 11.31 30.48
CA PRO A 45 15.76 9.89 30.33
C PRO A 45 14.35 9.68 29.74
N ALA A 46 13.45 10.64 29.94
CA ALA A 46 12.09 10.62 29.42
C ALA A 46 12.01 10.88 27.89
N GLY A 47 13.10 11.36 27.28
CA GLY A 47 13.15 11.81 25.89
C GLY A 47 12.68 13.25 25.71
N THR A 48 12.99 13.84 24.55
CA THR A 48 12.52 15.16 24.14
C THR A 48 11.28 15.06 23.25
N PRO A 49 10.43 16.10 23.20
CA PRO A 49 9.31 16.12 22.26
C PRO A 49 9.82 15.93 20.83
N ASN A 50 9.20 14.98 20.12
CA ASN A 50 9.60 14.57 18.78
C ASN A 50 8.40 14.56 17.81
N PHE A 51 7.24 15.04 18.26
CA PHE A 51 6.09 15.33 17.44
C PHE A 51 5.61 16.75 17.74
N ASN A 52 5.59 17.60 16.72
CA ASN A 52 5.25 19.02 16.84
C ASN A 52 4.20 19.41 15.80
N ILE A 53 3.31 20.33 16.16
CA ILE A 53 2.34 20.97 15.27
C ILE A 53 2.63 22.46 15.24
N TRP A 54 2.91 22.96 14.04
CA TRP A 54 3.31 24.33 13.78
C TRP A 54 2.21 25.05 13.01
N LYS A 55 2.02 26.33 13.29
CA LYS A 55 1.19 27.20 12.47
C LYS A 55 1.98 27.68 11.27
N VAL A 56 1.41 27.55 10.08
CA VAL A 56 2.11 27.86 8.82
C VAL A 56 2.32 29.36 8.63
N ALA A 57 1.41 30.19 9.15
CA ALA A 57 1.47 31.64 8.98
C ALA A 57 2.64 32.34 9.69
N ASP A 58 3.02 31.85 10.89
CA ASP A 58 4.01 32.51 11.75
C ASP A 58 5.11 31.57 12.28
N GLY A 59 4.99 30.26 12.05
CA GLY A 59 5.92 29.25 12.54
C GLY A 59 5.82 28.97 14.04
N SER A 60 4.78 29.45 14.73
CA SER A 60 4.58 29.18 16.15
C SER A 60 4.24 27.71 16.40
N CYS A 61 4.78 27.15 17.49
CA CYS A 61 4.46 25.78 17.92
C CYS A 61 3.16 25.78 18.73
N VAL A 62 2.11 25.18 18.18
CA VAL A 62 0.78 25.08 18.81
C VAL A 62 0.71 23.87 19.74
N TYR A 63 1.43 22.80 19.39
CA TYR A 63 1.42 21.57 20.16
C TYR A 63 2.74 20.81 20.06
N SER A 64 3.17 20.24 21.17
CA SER A 64 4.39 19.43 21.25
C SER A 64 4.18 18.22 22.16
N ALA A 65 4.61 17.05 21.71
CA ALA A 65 4.51 15.81 22.49
C ALA A 65 5.64 14.82 22.23
N ILE A 66 5.84 13.92 23.19
CA ILE A 66 6.74 12.79 23.08
C ILE A 66 5.97 11.59 22.51
N ASN A 67 6.40 11.12 21.35
CA ASN A 67 5.88 9.93 20.69
C ASN A 67 6.97 8.85 20.60
N LYS A 68 6.90 7.86 21.50
CA LYS A 68 7.89 6.78 21.61
C LYS A 68 7.80 5.75 20.49
N LYS A 69 6.62 5.56 19.90
CA LYS A 69 6.40 4.60 18.81
C LYS A 69 5.61 5.27 17.70
N VAL A 70 6.25 5.41 16.54
CA VAL A 70 5.61 5.91 15.33
C VAL A 70 4.82 4.76 14.72
N ASN A 71 3.64 4.46 15.28
CA ASN A 71 2.80 3.34 14.86
C ASN A 71 2.01 3.63 13.57
N GLY A 72 2.54 4.45 12.66
CA GLY A 72 1.83 4.90 11.46
C GLY A 72 0.62 5.81 11.73
N TRP A 73 0.30 6.12 12.99
CA TRP A 73 -0.78 7.03 13.34
C TRP A 73 -0.36 8.49 13.14
N ARG A 74 -1.23 9.26 12.47
CA ARG A 74 -1.13 10.73 12.35
C ARG A 74 -2.42 11.38 12.86
N PRO A 75 -2.37 12.62 13.38
CA PRO A 75 -3.59 13.39 13.55
C PRO A 75 -4.28 13.58 12.21
N ASP A 76 -5.60 13.50 12.21
CA ASP A 76 -6.40 13.72 11.01
C ASP A 76 -7.58 14.65 11.32
N TRP A 77 -7.93 15.50 10.36
CA TRP A 77 -8.95 16.52 10.53
C TRP A 77 -10.22 16.13 9.80
N LEU A 78 -11.37 16.46 10.39
CA LEU A 78 -12.63 16.39 9.66
C LEU A 78 -12.62 17.50 8.61
N ASN A 79 -12.78 17.13 7.34
CA ASN A 79 -12.63 18.02 6.20
C ASN A 79 -13.52 19.28 6.33
N GLY A 80 -12.95 20.47 6.14
CA GLY A 80 -13.67 21.75 6.27
C GLY A 80 -14.01 22.14 7.71
N THR A 81 -13.38 21.53 8.71
CA THR A 81 -13.56 21.88 10.13
C THR A 81 -12.23 21.94 10.87
N SER A 82 -12.19 22.65 11.99
CA SER A 82 -11.06 22.66 12.92
C SER A 82 -11.06 21.50 13.92
N VAL A 83 -11.79 20.42 13.61
CA VAL A 83 -11.90 19.24 14.47
C VAL A 83 -10.82 18.23 14.11
N CYS A 84 -9.89 17.98 15.02
CA CYS A 84 -8.80 17.02 14.85
C CYS A 84 -9.02 15.78 15.72
N GLY A 85 -8.97 14.60 15.11
CA GLY A 85 -8.92 13.32 15.81
C GLY A 85 -7.49 12.87 16.06
N LYS A 86 -7.17 12.47 17.30
CA LYS A 86 -5.86 11.93 17.66
C LYS A 86 -5.99 10.73 18.59
N LEU A 87 -5.18 9.69 18.34
CA LEU A 87 -5.07 8.54 19.22
C LEU A 87 -4.29 8.91 20.50
N VAL A 88 -4.91 8.67 21.65
CA VAL A 88 -4.31 8.82 22.98
C VAL A 88 -4.44 7.48 23.70
N GLY A 89 -3.34 6.72 23.74
CA GLY A 89 -3.34 5.35 24.24
C GLY A 89 -4.20 4.43 23.39
N HIS A 90 -5.38 4.05 23.90
CA HIS A 90 -6.32 3.12 23.29
C HIS A 90 -7.66 3.75 22.90
N SER A 91 -7.75 5.08 22.97
CA SER A 91 -8.95 5.85 22.69
C SER A 91 -8.63 7.04 21.80
N VAL A 92 -9.63 7.53 21.09
CA VAL A 92 -9.47 8.63 20.13
C VAL A 92 -10.09 9.88 20.74
N HIS A 93 -9.33 10.95 20.77
CA HIS A 93 -9.74 12.22 21.33
C HIS A 93 -9.98 13.20 20.19
N PHE A 94 -11.08 13.95 20.26
CA PHE A 94 -11.39 15.01 19.31
C PHE A 94 -11.15 16.38 19.95
N PHE A 95 -10.34 17.17 19.26
CA PHE A 95 -9.94 18.52 19.63
C PHE A 95 -10.60 19.51 18.68
N THR A 96 -11.12 20.62 19.19
CA THR A 96 -11.77 21.67 18.38
C THR A 96 -10.96 22.94 18.35
N GLY A 97 -11.08 23.71 17.26
CA GLY A 97 -10.42 25.00 17.17
C GLY A 97 -8.90 24.89 17.10
N ASN A 98 -8.38 23.70 16.76
CA ASN A 98 -6.94 23.38 16.85
C ASN A 98 -6.34 23.63 18.24
N ASP A 99 -7.17 23.62 19.30
CA ASP A 99 -6.70 23.60 20.68
C ASP A 99 -6.41 22.15 21.08
N PHE A 100 -5.13 21.79 21.10
CA PHE A 100 -4.66 20.46 21.43
C PHE A 100 -4.40 20.27 22.94
N GLN A 101 -4.74 21.26 23.77
CA GLN A 101 -4.55 21.21 25.23
C GLN A 101 -5.83 20.78 25.94
N PHE A 102 -6.99 21.30 25.51
CA PHE A 102 -8.29 20.99 26.11
C PHE A 102 -9.13 20.09 25.20
N ASN A 103 -9.47 18.89 25.69
CA ASN A 103 -10.32 17.95 24.96
C ASN A 103 -11.77 18.48 24.92
N TRP A 104 -12.37 18.60 23.74
CA TRP A 104 -13.77 19.02 23.58
C TRP A 104 -14.73 17.85 23.73
N THR A 105 -14.46 16.74 23.05
CA THR A 105 -15.27 15.52 23.12
C THR A 105 -14.38 14.28 23.11
N HIS A 106 -14.74 13.30 23.93
CA HIS A 106 -14.02 12.03 24.02
C HIS A 106 -14.76 10.96 23.21
N PHE A 107 -14.12 10.44 22.18
CA PHE A 107 -14.62 9.29 21.45
C PHE A 107 -14.12 8.01 22.11
N LYS A 108 -14.94 7.49 23.04
CA LYS A 108 -14.64 6.24 23.74
C LYS A 108 -14.98 5.01 22.88
N VAL A 109 -14.42 4.92 21.68
CA VAL A 109 -14.27 3.61 21.04
C VAL A 109 -13.03 2.97 21.63
N THR A 110 -13.21 1.80 22.24
CA THR A 110 -12.13 1.04 22.85
C THR A 110 -11.33 0.32 21.76
N ASN A 111 -10.04 0.63 21.65
CA ASN A 111 -9.09 -0.02 20.75
C ASN A 111 -9.42 0.06 19.23
N PRO A 112 -9.72 1.25 18.66
CA PRO A 112 -9.74 1.38 17.22
C PRO A 112 -8.30 1.30 16.69
N GLU A 113 -8.07 0.43 15.72
CA GLU A 113 -6.78 0.32 15.03
C GLU A 113 -6.72 1.31 13.86
N ILE A 114 -7.86 1.57 13.21
CA ILE A 114 -8.00 2.56 12.13
C ILE A 114 -9.22 3.42 12.43
N VAL A 115 -9.07 4.74 12.30
CA VAL A 115 -10.19 5.69 12.25
C VAL A 115 -10.09 6.44 10.94
N SER A 116 -11.18 6.41 10.18
CA SER A 116 -11.26 7.02 8.85
C SER A 116 -12.48 7.92 8.78
N PRO A 117 -12.31 9.26 8.84
CA PRO A 117 -13.41 10.19 8.64
C PRO A 117 -13.84 10.23 7.18
N ASN A 118 -15.12 10.51 6.95
CA ASN A 118 -15.65 10.67 5.60
C ASN A 118 -15.22 12.03 5.00
N PRO A 119 -15.15 12.14 3.65
CA PRO A 119 -14.60 13.34 3.00
C PRO A 119 -15.54 14.56 3.02
N LYS A 120 -16.84 14.41 3.31
CA LYS A 120 -17.83 15.49 3.22
C LYS A 120 -18.85 15.47 4.36
N PRO A 121 -19.42 16.61 4.75
CA PRO A 121 -20.50 16.65 5.72
C PRO A 121 -21.78 15.98 5.18
N PRO A 122 -22.67 15.44 6.05
CA PRO A 122 -22.51 15.34 7.51
C PRO A 122 -21.41 14.35 7.88
N HIS A 123 -20.59 14.74 8.87
CA HIS A 123 -19.37 14.03 9.22
C HIS A 123 -19.66 12.69 9.88
N LYS A 124 -19.03 11.65 9.35
CA LYS A 124 -19.15 10.27 9.81
C LYS A 124 -17.77 9.67 9.94
N ILE A 125 -17.63 8.74 10.87
CA ILE A 125 -16.35 8.15 11.21
C ILE A 125 -16.47 6.63 11.14
N ALA A 126 -15.65 6.02 10.29
CA ALA A 126 -15.51 4.58 10.21
C ALA A 126 -14.34 4.14 11.10
N CYS A 127 -14.60 3.19 11.99
CA CYS A 127 -13.62 2.65 12.92
C CYS A 127 -13.44 1.16 12.66
N PHE A 128 -12.20 0.74 12.41
CA PHE A 128 -11.82 -0.65 12.44
C PHE A 128 -11.41 -1.04 13.86
N ILE A 129 -12.05 -2.09 14.38
CA ILE A 129 -11.75 -2.68 15.68
C ILE A 129 -11.30 -4.11 15.43
N ARG A 130 -10.02 -4.38 15.77
CA ARG A 130 -9.46 -5.73 15.66
C ARG A 130 -10.17 -6.67 16.63
N GLY A 131 -10.42 -7.89 16.18
CA GLY A 131 -10.92 -8.95 17.04
C GLY A 131 -9.94 -9.23 18.18
N SER A 132 -10.45 -9.39 19.41
CA SER A 132 -9.64 -9.77 20.57
C SER A 132 -10.28 -10.93 21.32
N ARG A 133 -9.47 -11.80 21.93
CA ARG A 133 -9.91 -12.94 22.75
C ARG A 133 -10.97 -13.82 22.07
N GLY A 134 -10.81 -14.08 20.77
CA GLY A 134 -11.74 -14.90 19.98
C GLY A 134 -12.96 -14.16 19.42
N GLY A 135 -13.12 -12.86 19.72
CA GLY A 135 -14.14 -12.01 19.09
C GLY A 135 -13.82 -11.66 17.63
N PRO A 136 -14.84 -11.44 16.79
CA PRO A 136 -14.65 -11.09 15.38
C PRO A 136 -14.04 -9.69 15.23
N ALA A 137 -13.36 -9.46 14.12
CA ALA A 137 -12.97 -8.12 13.71
C ALA A 137 -14.19 -7.39 13.12
N SER A 138 -14.26 -6.07 13.27
CA SER A 138 -15.42 -5.32 12.77
C SER A 138 -15.07 -3.91 12.33
N VAL A 139 -15.83 -3.42 11.35
CA VAL A 139 -15.89 -2.00 10.99
C VAL A 139 -17.24 -1.45 11.43
N ARG A 140 -17.21 -0.29 12.08
CA ARG A 140 -18.40 0.43 12.57
C ARG A 140 -18.38 1.85 12.04
N ILE A 141 -19.54 2.34 11.62
CA ILE A 141 -19.74 3.73 11.19
C ILE A 141 -20.53 4.47 12.27
N PHE A 142 -20.02 5.63 12.69
CA PHE A 142 -20.65 6.52 13.65
C PHE A 142 -20.93 7.88 13.00
N GLU A 143 -22.00 8.55 13.42
CA GLU A 143 -22.25 9.95 13.09
C GLU A 143 -21.47 10.84 14.06
N PHE A 144 -20.66 11.79 13.60
CA PHE A 144 -19.98 12.72 14.51
C PHE A 144 -20.97 13.75 15.07
N PRO A 145 -21.00 14.04 16.40
CA PRO A 145 -20.16 13.54 17.49
C PRO A 145 -20.81 12.42 18.33
N LYS A 146 -21.81 11.72 17.78
CA LYS A 146 -22.55 10.64 18.45
C LYS A 146 -21.79 9.33 18.37
N PHE A 147 -21.39 8.84 19.52
CA PHE A 147 -20.36 7.83 19.61
C PHE A 147 -20.71 6.66 20.52
N ASN A 148 -21.94 6.63 21.01
CA ASN A 148 -22.38 5.52 21.83
C ASN A 148 -22.56 4.27 20.96
N THR A 149 -22.48 3.11 21.60
CA THR A 149 -22.70 1.82 20.90
C THR A 149 -24.09 1.74 20.25
N GLU A 150 -25.07 2.49 20.76
CA GLU A 150 -26.43 2.57 20.24
C GLU A 150 -26.55 3.48 19.00
N ASP A 151 -25.61 4.41 18.81
CA ASP A 151 -25.59 5.39 17.72
C ASP A 151 -24.83 4.89 16.48
N VAL A 152 -24.61 3.57 16.37
CA VAL A 152 -23.91 2.97 15.23
C VAL A 152 -24.82 3.00 14.00
N LEU A 153 -24.42 3.74 12.97
CA LEU A 153 -25.14 3.84 11.71
C LEU A 153 -25.07 2.54 10.91
N ALA A 154 -23.90 1.90 10.90
CA ALA A 154 -23.69 0.64 10.21
C ALA A 154 -22.60 -0.16 10.89
N HIS A 155 -22.76 -1.48 10.90
CA HIS A 155 -21.82 -2.42 11.50
C HIS A 155 -21.62 -3.61 10.58
N LYS A 156 -20.36 -3.91 10.26
CA LYS A 156 -19.98 -5.13 9.56
C LYS A 156 -18.92 -5.86 10.36
N SER A 157 -19.24 -7.06 10.79
CA SER A 157 -18.26 -8.01 11.31
C SER A 157 -17.75 -8.91 10.19
N PHE A 158 -16.48 -9.29 10.30
CA PHE A 158 -15.85 -10.29 9.46
C PHE A 158 -14.95 -11.19 10.32
N PHE A 159 -14.82 -12.44 9.90
CA PHE A 159 -14.00 -13.44 10.58
C PHE A 159 -12.52 -13.05 10.41
N LYS A 160 -11.73 -13.13 11.49
CA LYS A 160 -10.28 -12.84 11.59
C LYS A 160 -9.72 -11.94 10.46
N ALA A 161 -9.50 -10.66 10.71
CA ALA A 161 -8.74 -9.81 9.78
C ALA A 161 -7.51 -9.22 10.48
N ASP A 162 -6.38 -9.28 9.79
CA ASP A 162 -5.11 -8.75 10.28
C ASP A 162 -4.86 -7.33 9.80
N THR A 163 -5.25 -7.04 8.55
CA THR A 163 -5.17 -5.71 7.97
C THR A 163 -6.47 -5.34 7.27
N VAL A 164 -6.82 -4.06 7.36
CA VAL A 164 -8.03 -3.51 6.74
C VAL A 164 -7.70 -2.20 6.07
N THR A 165 -8.17 -2.03 4.84
CA THR A 165 -8.13 -0.74 4.13
C THR A 165 -9.55 -0.22 3.97
N ILE A 166 -9.80 1.02 4.42
CA ILE A 166 -11.09 1.71 4.31
C ILE A 166 -11.00 2.77 3.22
N ARG A 167 -11.94 2.75 2.26
CA ARG A 167 -12.04 3.75 1.19
C ARG A 167 -13.45 4.30 1.09
N TRP A 168 -13.64 5.56 1.44
CA TRP A 168 -14.90 6.29 1.30
C TRP A 168 -15.16 6.68 -0.15
N ASN A 169 -16.43 6.69 -0.56
CA ASN A 169 -16.85 7.37 -1.78
C ASN A 169 -16.71 8.90 -1.60
N ASN A 170 -16.61 9.65 -2.70
CA ASN A 170 -16.44 11.10 -2.66
C ASN A 170 -17.63 11.84 -2.02
N ARG A 171 -18.83 11.22 -1.97
CA ARG A 171 -20.00 11.74 -1.24
C ARG A 171 -19.93 11.54 0.27
N GLY A 172 -19.08 10.63 0.78
CA GLY A 172 -19.00 10.28 2.19
C GLY A 172 -20.23 9.56 2.74
N THR A 173 -20.93 8.81 1.89
CA THR A 173 -22.15 8.05 2.22
C THR A 173 -21.94 6.53 2.21
N GLU A 174 -20.93 6.06 1.49
CA GLU A 174 -20.64 4.65 1.28
C GLU A 174 -19.13 4.45 1.37
N LEU A 175 -18.70 3.25 1.77
CA LEU A 175 -17.29 2.90 1.86
C LEU A 175 -17.06 1.45 1.44
N LEU A 176 -15.86 1.21 0.93
CA LEU A 176 -15.31 -0.11 0.66
C LEU A 176 -14.33 -0.48 1.77
N VAL A 177 -14.41 -1.71 2.23
CA VAL A 177 -13.51 -2.30 3.20
C VAL A 177 -12.82 -3.49 2.55
N THR A 178 -11.53 -3.38 2.29
CA THR A 178 -10.71 -4.54 1.90
C THR A 178 -10.11 -5.12 3.16
N ALA A 179 -10.57 -6.30 3.56
CA ALA A 179 -10.05 -7.04 4.69
C ALA A 179 -9.09 -8.13 4.20
N ALA A 180 -7.94 -8.27 4.86
CA ALA A 180 -6.95 -9.29 4.56
C ALA A 180 -6.53 -10.03 5.83
N VAL A 181 -6.27 -11.33 5.67
CA VAL A 181 -5.79 -12.26 6.71
C VAL A 181 -4.43 -12.74 6.26
N ASP A 182 -3.37 -12.61 7.05
CA ASP A 182 -2.01 -12.91 6.58
C ASP A 182 -1.69 -14.41 6.61
N VAL A 183 -2.37 -15.16 7.49
CA VAL A 183 -2.16 -16.60 7.67
C VAL A 183 -3.48 -17.34 7.52
N ASP A 184 -3.61 -18.01 6.39
CA ASP A 184 -4.73 -18.90 6.14
C ASP A 184 -4.59 -20.19 6.97
N THR A 185 -5.48 -20.36 7.95
CA THR A 185 -5.50 -21.56 8.80
C THR A 185 -6.00 -22.82 8.08
N THR A 186 -6.56 -22.68 6.86
CA THR A 186 -7.01 -23.81 6.04
C THR A 186 -5.87 -24.48 5.26
N GLY A 187 -4.74 -23.78 5.10
CA GLY A 187 -3.58 -24.28 4.35
C GLY A 187 -3.73 -24.23 2.82
N GLU A 188 -4.82 -23.65 2.30
CA GLU A 188 -5.04 -23.51 0.85
C GLU A 188 -4.21 -22.38 0.23
N SER A 189 -3.89 -21.33 1.01
CA SER A 189 -3.13 -20.18 0.51
C SER A 189 -1.93 -19.82 1.41
N TYR A 190 -0.73 -19.78 0.84
CA TYR A 190 0.49 -19.34 1.54
C TYR A 190 0.51 -17.84 1.90
N TYR A 191 -0.40 -17.06 1.31
CA TYR A 191 -0.42 -15.59 1.39
C TYR A 191 -1.73 -15.04 1.96
N GLY A 192 -2.57 -15.93 2.52
CA GLY A 192 -3.78 -15.50 3.18
C GLY A 192 -4.97 -15.24 2.26
N GLU A 193 -6.08 -14.79 2.87
CA GLU A 193 -7.35 -14.53 2.20
C GLU A 193 -7.66 -13.03 2.21
N GLN A 194 -8.19 -12.52 1.09
CA GLN A 194 -8.67 -11.15 0.97
C GLN A 194 -10.14 -11.13 0.58
N SER A 195 -10.89 -10.22 1.20
CA SER A 195 -12.30 -10.02 0.90
C SER A 195 -12.63 -8.52 0.79
N LEU A 196 -13.53 -8.20 -0.16
CA LEU A 196 -14.02 -6.85 -0.37
C LEU A 196 -15.45 -6.75 0.18
N HIS A 197 -15.64 -5.85 1.13
CA HIS A 197 -16.93 -5.54 1.70
C HIS A 197 -17.38 -4.14 1.30
N TYR A 198 -18.69 -4.00 1.14
CA TYR A 198 -19.37 -2.74 0.95
C TYR A 198 -20.16 -2.40 2.20
N MET A 199 -20.12 -1.13 2.60
CA MET A 199 -20.93 -0.60 3.69
C MET A 199 -21.50 0.76 3.31
N SER A 200 -22.78 0.97 3.59
CA SER A 200 -23.46 2.25 3.48
C SER A 200 -23.71 2.83 4.87
N CYS A 201 -23.74 4.16 4.99
CA CYS A 201 -24.18 4.84 6.19
C CYS A 201 -25.67 4.66 6.49
N SER A 202 -26.46 4.10 5.56
CA SER A 202 -27.86 3.71 5.79
C SER A 202 -28.00 2.37 6.54
N GLY A 203 -26.89 1.69 6.84
CA GLY A 203 -26.89 0.38 7.52
C GLY A 203 -26.77 -0.82 6.58
N GLU A 204 -26.88 -0.60 5.26
CA GLU A 204 -26.69 -1.68 4.28
C GLU A 204 -25.23 -2.15 4.26
N THR A 205 -25.03 -3.46 4.33
CA THR A 205 -23.70 -4.07 4.19
C THR A 205 -23.75 -5.28 3.28
N ALA A 206 -22.72 -5.47 2.47
CA ALA A 206 -22.62 -6.57 1.52
C ALA A 206 -21.19 -7.06 1.38
N ILE A 207 -21.04 -8.31 0.93
CA ILE A 207 -19.75 -8.84 0.46
C ILE A 207 -19.78 -8.74 -1.07
N VAL A 208 -18.80 -8.08 -1.66
CA VAL A 208 -18.70 -7.94 -3.11
C VAL A 208 -18.28 -9.29 -3.69
N GLN A 209 -19.14 -9.88 -4.53
CA GLN A 209 -18.87 -11.18 -5.12
C GLN A 209 -17.89 -11.04 -6.28
N LEU A 210 -16.68 -11.59 -6.10
CA LEU A 210 -15.62 -11.55 -7.09
C LEU A 210 -15.57 -12.90 -7.84
N PRO A 211 -15.94 -12.95 -9.13
CA PRO A 211 -16.13 -14.21 -9.88
C PRO A 211 -14.84 -14.96 -10.21
N LYS A 212 -13.67 -14.49 -9.77
CA LYS A 212 -12.38 -15.13 -10.01
C LYS A 212 -11.59 -15.19 -8.72
N LYS A 213 -11.12 -16.39 -8.36
CA LYS A 213 -10.25 -16.61 -7.21
C LYS A 213 -8.91 -15.90 -7.38
N GLY A 214 -8.37 -15.41 -6.26
CA GLY A 214 -7.08 -14.75 -6.17
C GLY A 214 -7.16 -13.45 -5.38
N PRO A 215 -6.06 -12.69 -5.33
CA PRO A 215 -5.95 -11.48 -4.52
C PRO A 215 -6.80 -10.35 -5.09
N ILE A 216 -7.02 -9.33 -4.27
CA ILE A 216 -7.60 -8.05 -4.64
C ILE A 216 -6.43 -7.07 -4.74
N TYR A 217 -6.04 -6.73 -5.97
CA TYR A 217 -4.92 -5.83 -6.20
C TYR A 217 -5.28 -4.39 -5.89
N ASP A 218 -6.47 -3.95 -6.33
CA ASP A 218 -6.94 -2.59 -6.09
C ASP A 218 -8.46 -2.47 -6.17
N ALA A 219 -9.02 -1.45 -5.52
CA ALA A 219 -10.43 -1.10 -5.55
C ALA A 219 -10.63 0.42 -5.39
N ALA A 220 -11.18 1.08 -6.40
CA ALA A 220 -11.33 2.53 -6.43
C ALA A 220 -12.78 2.95 -6.65
N TRP A 221 -13.22 3.98 -5.92
CA TRP A 221 -14.51 4.63 -6.16
C TRP A 221 -14.44 5.55 -7.38
N SER A 222 -15.50 5.58 -8.17
CA SER A 222 -15.70 6.68 -9.11
C SER A 222 -15.88 7.99 -8.32
N PRO A 223 -15.29 9.12 -8.76
CA PRO A 223 -15.51 10.43 -8.15
C PRO A 223 -16.97 10.88 -8.12
N ILE A 224 -17.79 10.35 -9.05
CA ILE A 224 -19.26 10.57 -9.10
C ILE A 224 -19.97 9.80 -7.96
N SER A 225 -19.31 8.82 -7.34
CA SER A 225 -19.81 8.00 -6.22
C SER A 225 -21.04 7.14 -6.53
N ASN A 226 -21.20 6.73 -7.80
CA ASN A 226 -22.28 5.86 -8.27
C ASN A 226 -21.82 4.41 -8.51
N GLN A 227 -20.52 4.22 -8.72
CA GLN A 227 -19.91 2.94 -9.05
C GLN A 227 -18.48 2.89 -8.53
N PHE A 228 -17.93 1.68 -8.46
CA PHE A 228 -16.53 1.44 -8.12
C PHE A 228 -15.93 0.38 -9.04
N CYS A 229 -14.62 0.44 -9.24
CA CYS A 229 -13.84 -0.56 -9.96
C CYS A 229 -13.09 -1.43 -8.96
N ALA A 230 -13.03 -2.74 -9.18
CA ALA A 230 -12.16 -3.64 -8.45
C ALA A 230 -11.32 -4.47 -9.42
N VAL A 231 -10.02 -4.59 -9.13
CA VAL A 231 -9.04 -5.40 -9.87
C VAL A 231 -8.65 -6.59 -9.00
N PHE A 232 -8.90 -7.80 -9.48
CA PHE A 232 -8.79 -9.01 -8.67
C PHE A 232 -8.55 -10.28 -9.47
N GLY A 233 -8.19 -11.32 -8.74
CA GLY A 233 -7.97 -12.68 -9.24
C GLY A 233 -6.55 -12.89 -9.77
N PHE A 234 -6.12 -14.16 -9.83
CA PHE A 234 -4.77 -14.48 -10.30
C PHE A 234 -4.49 -13.95 -11.71
N MET A 235 -3.26 -13.54 -11.96
CA MET A 235 -2.86 -12.95 -13.24
C MET A 235 -3.09 -13.93 -14.41
N PRO A 236 -3.63 -13.48 -15.57
CA PRO A 236 -4.08 -12.13 -15.88
C PRO A 236 -5.33 -11.74 -15.08
N ALA A 237 -5.25 -10.61 -14.36
CA ALA A 237 -6.30 -10.19 -13.46
C ALA A 237 -7.57 -9.77 -14.22
N LYS A 238 -8.71 -9.95 -13.55
CA LYS A 238 -9.98 -9.36 -13.99
C LYS A 238 -10.13 -7.98 -13.37
N ALA A 239 -10.81 -7.09 -14.09
CA ALA A 239 -11.32 -5.87 -13.49
C ALA A 239 -12.81 -5.78 -13.80
N CYS A 240 -13.61 -5.34 -12.84
CA CYS A 240 -15.05 -5.18 -13.01
C CYS A 240 -15.51 -3.85 -12.42
N LEU A 241 -16.49 -3.24 -13.07
CA LEU A 241 -17.28 -2.15 -12.51
C LEU A 241 -18.47 -2.72 -11.74
N PHE A 242 -18.72 -2.17 -10.56
CA PHE A 242 -19.84 -2.51 -9.70
C PHE A 242 -20.62 -1.25 -9.33
N ASN A 243 -21.95 -1.38 -9.19
CA ASN A 243 -22.78 -0.32 -8.61
C ASN A 243 -22.75 -0.36 -7.07
N SER A 244 -23.39 0.62 -6.41
CA SER A 244 -23.54 0.64 -4.94
C SER A 244 -24.31 -0.57 -4.37
N LYS A 245 -25.02 -1.35 -5.20
CA LYS A 245 -25.66 -2.63 -4.80
C LYS A 245 -24.73 -3.83 -4.95
N CYS A 246 -23.45 -3.61 -5.22
CA CYS A 246 -22.45 -4.65 -5.47
C CYS A 246 -22.76 -5.54 -6.68
N GLN A 247 -23.59 -5.08 -7.62
CA GLN A 247 -23.88 -5.80 -8.85
C GLN A 247 -22.87 -5.43 -9.92
N LYS A 248 -22.36 -6.44 -10.62
CA LYS A 248 -21.42 -6.25 -11.74
C LYS A 248 -22.13 -5.54 -12.90
N LEU A 249 -21.65 -4.37 -13.26
CA LEU A 249 -22.12 -3.57 -14.40
C LEU A 249 -21.36 -3.94 -15.67
N PHE A 250 -20.05 -4.08 -15.58
CA PHE A 250 -19.17 -4.32 -16.71
C PHE A 250 -17.94 -5.12 -16.27
N GLU A 251 -17.40 -5.94 -17.16
CA GLU A 251 -16.17 -6.71 -16.95
C GLU A 251 -15.18 -6.33 -18.05
N PHE A 252 -14.02 -5.82 -17.63
CA PHE A 252 -12.93 -5.50 -18.54
C PHE A 252 -12.22 -6.79 -18.95
N GLY A 253 -11.68 -6.82 -20.17
CA GLY A 253 -10.98 -7.99 -20.71
C GLY A 253 -9.82 -8.46 -19.79
N PRO A 254 -9.46 -9.75 -19.81
CA PRO A 254 -8.37 -10.27 -19.00
C PRO A 254 -7.03 -9.77 -19.54
N THR A 255 -6.37 -8.92 -18.76
CA THR A 255 -5.07 -8.32 -19.10
C THR A 255 -4.21 -8.24 -17.84
N PRO A 256 -2.87 -8.22 -17.95
CA PRO A 256 -2.00 -8.10 -16.78
C PRO A 256 -2.09 -6.68 -16.19
N LYS A 257 -3.00 -6.49 -15.22
CA LYS A 257 -3.29 -5.22 -14.53
C LYS A 257 -3.41 -5.43 -13.03
N ASN A 258 -2.96 -4.47 -12.24
CA ASN A 258 -3.01 -4.49 -10.79
C ASN A 258 -3.62 -3.22 -10.20
N GLU A 259 -3.72 -2.13 -10.96
CA GLU A 259 -4.13 -0.81 -10.43
C GLU A 259 -5.23 -0.20 -11.29
N CYS A 260 -6.13 0.58 -10.66
CA CYS A 260 -7.23 1.26 -11.35
C CYS A 260 -7.36 2.72 -10.90
N TYR A 261 -7.51 3.62 -11.88
CA TYR A 261 -7.50 5.07 -11.64
C TYR A 261 -8.61 5.76 -12.40
N PHE A 262 -9.64 6.21 -11.70
CA PHE A 262 -10.63 7.12 -12.27
C PHE A 262 -10.02 8.51 -12.43
N ASN A 263 -10.32 9.16 -13.54
CA ASN A 263 -10.03 10.58 -13.67
C ASN A 263 -10.94 11.39 -12.73
N PRO A 264 -10.59 12.65 -12.37
CA PRO A 264 -11.32 13.45 -11.38
C PRO A 264 -12.81 13.63 -11.68
N HIS A 265 -13.22 13.54 -12.95
CA HIS A 265 -14.61 13.69 -13.38
C HIS A 265 -15.40 12.37 -13.43
N GLY A 266 -14.71 11.22 -13.35
CA GLY A 266 -15.32 9.89 -13.37
C GLY A 266 -15.80 9.40 -14.74
N ASN A 267 -15.48 10.08 -15.83
CA ASN A 267 -15.82 9.67 -17.20
C ASN A 267 -14.74 8.80 -17.86
N LEU A 268 -13.49 8.85 -17.37
CA LEU A 268 -12.39 8.01 -17.83
C LEU A 268 -11.86 7.13 -16.69
N LEU A 269 -11.47 5.90 -17.04
CA LEU A 269 -10.81 4.96 -16.16
C LEU A 269 -9.53 4.45 -16.82
N ILE A 270 -8.42 4.54 -16.08
CA ILE A 270 -7.19 3.84 -16.43
C ILE A 270 -7.15 2.51 -15.68
N LEU A 271 -6.90 1.43 -16.42
CA LEU A 271 -6.47 0.15 -15.87
C LEU A 271 -5.01 -0.04 -16.22
N ALA A 272 -4.17 -0.23 -15.20
CA ALA A 272 -2.74 -0.27 -15.36
C ALA A 272 -2.11 -1.52 -14.74
N GLY A 273 -1.00 -1.95 -15.33
CA GLY A 273 -0.13 -2.99 -14.81
C GLY A 273 1.26 -2.44 -14.51
N PHE A 274 1.52 -2.02 -13.27
CA PHE A 274 2.78 -1.38 -12.85
C PHE A 274 3.67 -2.26 -11.97
N GLY A 275 4.87 -1.76 -11.64
CA GLY A 275 5.87 -2.47 -10.87
C GLY A 275 6.43 -3.69 -11.61
N ASN A 276 6.02 -4.89 -11.22
CA ASN A 276 6.50 -6.14 -11.81
C ASN A 276 5.86 -6.46 -13.18
N LEU A 277 4.84 -5.72 -13.56
CA LEU A 277 4.16 -5.85 -14.84
C LEU A 277 4.82 -4.94 -15.88
N ARG A 278 4.47 -5.13 -17.15
CA ARG A 278 5.13 -4.47 -18.29
C ARG A 278 4.83 -2.97 -18.41
N GLY A 279 4.00 -2.40 -17.54
CA GLY A 279 3.57 -1.01 -17.65
C GLY A 279 2.42 -0.80 -18.64
N ASN A 280 1.59 -1.83 -18.89
CA ASN A 280 0.45 -1.68 -19.80
C ASN A 280 -0.57 -0.73 -19.18
N ILE A 281 -1.04 0.23 -19.97
CA ILE A 281 -2.08 1.19 -19.61
C ILE A 281 -3.21 1.05 -20.62
N GLU A 282 -4.41 0.83 -20.12
CA GLU A 282 -5.65 0.82 -20.89
C GLU A 282 -6.53 1.97 -20.41
N VAL A 283 -6.94 2.83 -21.33
CA VAL A 283 -7.84 3.95 -21.06
C VAL A 283 -9.22 3.57 -21.53
N TRP A 284 -10.20 3.67 -20.65
CA TRP A 284 -11.60 3.28 -20.88
C TRP A 284 -12.53 4.46 -20.68
N ASP A 285 -13.56 4.54 -21.53
CA ASP A 285 -14.69 5.46 -21.36
C ASP A 285 -15.74 4.77 -20.47
N CYS A 286 -16.00 5.33 -19.30
CA CYS A 286 -16.95 4.78 -18.34
C CYS A 286 -18.42 4.93 -18.76
N SER A 287 -18.74 5.88 -19.65
CA SER A 287 -20.11 6.10 -20.12
C SER A 287 -20.49 5.10 -21.20
N ARG A 288 -19.54 4.80 -22.09
CA ARG A 288 -19.74 3.87 -23.22
C ARG A 288 -19.27 2.44 -22.93
N ASN A 289 -18.52 2.24 -21.84
CA ASN A 289 -17.84 0.98 -21.53
C ASN A 289 -16.96 0.48 -22.70
N SER A 290 -16.30 1.41 -23.37
CA SER A 290 -15.46 1.14 -24.55
C SER A 290 -14.02 1.57 -24.29
N GLN A 291 -13.07 0.77 -24.74
CA GLN A 291 -11.66 1.14 -24.68
C GLN A 291 -11.40 2.32 -25.61
N VAL A 292 -10.80 3.39 -25.07
CA VAL A 292 -10.42 4.60 -25.80
C VAL A 292 -9.02 4.43 -26.40
N ASN A 293 -8.08 3.92 -25.61
CA ASN A 293 -6.73 3.65 -26.08
C ASN A 293 -6.00 2.62 -25.21
N GLN A 294 -4.90 2.07 -25.72
CA GLN A 294 -3.99 1.19 -24.98
C GLN A 294 -2.55 1.42 -25.43
N PHE A 295 -1.64 1.55 -24.45
CA PHE A 295 -0.21 1.77 -24.68
C PHE A 295 0.60 1.28 -23.48
N THR A 296 1.92 1.45 -23.52
CA THR A 296 2.83 0.95 -22.49
C THR A 296 3.70 2.08 -21.93
N ALA A 297 3.73 2.19 -20.61
CA ALA A 297 4.63 3.05 -19.85
C ALA A 297 5.52 2.16 -18.94
N PRO A 298 6.66 1.65 -19.46
CA PRO A 298 7.53 0.75 -18.71
C PRO A 298 8.14 1.45 -17.50
N ASP A 299 8.57 0.65 -16.52
CA ASP A 299 9.24 1.07 -15.28
C ASP A 299 8.39 1.98 -14.37
N THR A 300 7.10 2.15 -14.67
CA THR A 300 6.18 2.96 -13.88
C THR A 300 5.89 2.31 -12.54
N THR A 301 5.94 3.13 -11.49
CA THR A 301 5.63 2.76 -10.10
C THR A 301 4.55 3.62 -9.47
N TYR A 302 4.22 4.74 -10.11
CA TYR A 302 3.24 5.71 -9.65
C TYR A 302 2.50 6.33 -10.84
N LEU A 303 1.19 6.54 -10.69
CA LEU A 303 0.36 7.27 -11.64
C LEU A 303 -0.57 8.22 -10.88
N GLU A 304 -0.71 9.44 -11.41
CA GLU A 304 -1.67 10.42 -10.89
C GLU A 304 -2.32 11.22 -12.01
N TRP A 305 -3.64 11.34 -11.98
CA TRP A 305 -4.38 12.20 -12.90
C TRP A 305 -4.19 13.67 -12.55
N CYS A 306 -4.03 14.50 -13.58
CA CYS A 306 -4.18 15.95 -13.45
C CYS A 306 -5.64 16.27 -13.14
N SER A 307 -5.88 17.40 -12.45
CA SER A 307 -7.23 17.87 -12.10
C SER A 307 -8.10 18.21 -13.33
N ASP A 308 -7.50 18.42 -14.50
CA ASP A 308 -8.24 18.62 -15.76
C ASP A 308 -8.96 17.35 -16.24
N GLY A 309 -8.50 16.17 -15.82
CA GLY A 309 -8.99 14.86 -16.21
C GLY A 309 -8.70 14.43 -17.65
N GLU A 310 -7.83 15.17 -18.37
CA GLU A 310 -7.31 14.78 -19.68
C GLU A 310 -5.86 14.29 -19.59
N HIS A 311 -5.07 14.88 -18.70
CA HIS A 311 -3.66 14.59 -18.56
C HIS A 311 -3.40 13.78 -17.30
N PHE A 312 -2.34 12.96 -17.33
CA PHE A 312 -1.87 12.24 -16.17
C PHE A 312 -0.36 12.07 -16.22
N VAL A 313 0.25 11.91 -15.06
CA VAL A 313 1.68 11.68 -14.92
C VAL A 313 1.92 10.22 -14.56
N THR A 314 2.93 9.62 -15.18
CA THR A 314 3.51 8.36 -14.70
C THR A 314 4.91 8.65 -14.19
N ALA A 315 5.27 8.10 -13.03
CA ALA A 315 6.59 8.29 -12.47
C ALA A 315 7.26 6.96 -12.11
N THR A 316 8.59 6.99 -12.19
CA THR A 316 9.47 5.95 -11.66
C THR A 316 10.10 6.52 -10.40
N THR A 317 9.66 6.07 -9.23
CA THR A 317 10.05 6.63 -7.94
C THR A 317 10.88 5.65 -7.09
N ALA A 318 11.88 6.20 -6.41
CA ALA A 318 12.62 5.54 -5.35
C ALA A 318 11.79 5.56 -4.05
N PRO A 319 11.96 4.58 -3.15
CA PRO A 319 12.93 3.48 -3.21
C PRO A 319 12.47 2.26 -4.02
N ARG A 320 11.22 2.23 -4.52
CA ARG A 320 10.62 1.06 -5.19
C ARG A 320 11.39 0.65 -6.43
N LEU A 321 11.74 1.60 -7.30
CA LEU A 321 12.66 1.41 -8.41
C LEU A 321 13.68 2.55 -8.44
N ARG A 322 14.97 2.22 -8.35
CA ARG A 322 16.08 3.20 -8.29
C ARG A 322 16.79 3.43 -9.62
N VAL A 323 16.25 2.86 -10.70
CA VAL A 323 16.79 2.96 -12.06
C VAL A 323 15.74 3.66 -12.90
N ASN A 324 16.19 4.50 -13.84
CA ASN A 324 15.30 5.29 -14.72
C ASN A 324 14.33 6.20 -13.95
N ASN A 325 14.76 6.74 -12.80
CA ASN A 325 13.94 7.68 -12.05
C ASN A 325 13.61 8.91 -12.89
N GLY A 326 12.37 9.37 -12.78
CA GLY A 326 11.83 10.38 -13.66
C GLY A 326 10.33 10.30 -13.78
N TYR A 327 9.74 11.20 -14.56
CA TYR A 327 8.32 11.23 -14.81
C TYR A 327 8.01 11.56 -16.28
N LYS A 328 6.84 11.11 -16.70
CA LYS A 328 6.32 11.28 -18.06
C LYS A 328 4.92 11.84 -17.98
N LEU A 329 4.66 12.88 -18.75
CA LEU A 329 3.35 13.52 -18.86
C LEU A 329 2.63 12.99 -20.09
N TRP A 330 1.44 12.47 -19.90
CA TRP A 330 0.62 11.85 -20.92
C TRP A 330 -0.71 12.56 -21.07
N ASN A 331 -1.26 12.52 -22.27
CA ASN A 331 -2.68 12.71 -22.51
C ASN A 331 -3.39 11.36 -22.55
N TYR A 332 -4.65 11.28 -22.11
CA TYR A 332 -5.46 10.06 -22.13
C TYR A 332 -5.58 9.40 -23.52
N THR A 333 -5.44 10.19 -24.58
CA THR A 333 -5.37 9.71 -25.97
C THR A 333 -4.07 8.96 -26.30
N GLY A 334 -3.14 8.83 -25.35
CA GLY A 334 -1.85 8.14 -25.50
C GLY A 334 -0.69 9.02 -26.01
N GLY A 335 -0.95 10.31 -26.25
CA GLY A 335 0.10 11.26 -26.62
C GLY A 335 1.05 11.52 -25.44
N LEU A 336 2.34 11.21 -25.61
CA LEU A 336 3.39 11.57 -24.66
C LEU A 336 3.78 13.03 -24.87
N LEU A 337 3.49 13.88 -23.90
CA LEU A 337 3.75 15.32 -23.97
C LEU A 337 5.18 15.67 -23.54
N GLN A 338 5.64 15.06 -22.44
CA GLN A 338 6.94 15.37 -21.87
C GLN A 338 7.53 14.15 -21.17
N THR A 339 8.84 14.03 -21.20
CA THR A 339 9.61 13.06 -20.40
C THR A 339 10.73 13.81 -19.70
N ILE A 340 10.79 13.67 -18.38
CA ILE A 340 11.83 14.24 -17.54
C ILE A 340 12.52 13.10 -16.81
N ASN A 341 13.81 12.94 -17.09
CA ASN A 341 14.66 11.99 -16.40
C ASN A 341 15.37 12.70 -15.26
N ILE A 342 15.34 12.10 -14.08
CA ILE A 342 16.05 12.57 -12.90
C ILE A 342 17.27 11.68 -12.72
N PRO A 343 18.50 12.24 -12.74
CA PRO A 343 19.72 11.43 -12.69
C PRO A 343 19.91 10.73 -11.33
N ASN A 344 19.30 11.26 -10.28
CA ASN A 344 19.36 10.73 -8.92
C ASN A 344 18.02 10.05 -8.55
N GLU A 345 17.74 9.93 -7.26
CA GLU A 345 16.50 9.36 -6.75
C GLU A 345 15.34 10.37 -6.82
N LEU A 346 14.21 9.96 -7.41
CA LEU A 346 12.95 10.71 -7.39
C LEU A 346 12.04 10.09 -6.33
N ASN A 347 11.78 10.79 -5.22
CA ASN A 347 11.01 10.23 -4.10
C ASN A 347 9.49 10.33 -4.30
N GLY A 348 9.02 11.29 -5.09
CA GLY A 348 7.60 11.52 -5.28
C GLY A 348 7.34 12.55 -6.37
N VAL A 349 6.14 12.49 -6.93
CA VAL A 349 5.58 13.45 -7.88
C VAL A 349 4.16 13.69 -7.43
N CYS A 350 3.72 14.95 -7.45
CA CYS A 350 2.33 15.30 -7.21
C CYS A 350 1.91 16.45 -8.11
N TRP A 351 0.64 16.47 -8.48
CA TRP A 351 0.02 17.66 -9.06
C TRP A 351 -0.21 18.73 -8.00
N GLN A 352 -0.12 20.00 -8.39
CA GLN A 352 -0.61 21.08 -7.55
C GLN A 352 -2.12 20.89 -7.35
N PRO A 353 -2.61 20.78 -6.10
CA PRO A 353 -4.04 20.63 -5.85
C PRO A 353 -4.82 21.82 -6.40
N THR A 354 -5.95 21.56 -7.04
CA THR A 354 -6.88 22.61 -7.48
C THR A 354 -8.25 22.43 -6.84
N PRO A 355 -8.98 23.52 -6.56
CA PRO A 355 -10.34 23.42 -6.05
C PRO A 355 -11.24 22.60 -6.97
N ALA A 356 -12.15 21.83 -6.38
CA ALA A 356 -13.11 21.04 -7.14
C ALA A 356 -13.96 21.94 -8.04
N GLY A 357 -14.14 21.54 -9.31
CA GLY A 357 -14.91 22.32 -10.29
C GLY A 357 -14.12 23.39 -11.04
N THR A 358 -12.81 23.52 -10.81
CA THR A 358 -11.93 24.44 -11.57
C THR A 358 -11.93 24.11 -13.06
N TYR A 359 -11.94 22.82 -13.41
CA TYR A 359 -11.94 22.35 -14.80
C TYR A 359 -13.27 21.70 -15.16
N PRO A 360 -13.79 21.90 -16.40
CA PRO A 360 -14.95 21.18 -16.88
C PRO A 360 -14.60 19.71 -17.16
N ALA A 361 -15.61 18.83 -17.14
CA ALA A 361 -15.43 17.44 -17.53
C ALA A 361 -15.03 17.35 -19.02
N PRO A 362 -13.97 16.60 -19.37
CA PRO A 362 -13.49 16.54 -20.73
C PRO A 362 -14.43 15.74 -21.63
N LEU A 363 -14.56 16.18 -22.87
CA LEU A 363 -15.27 15.42 -23.90
C LEU A 363 -14.38 14.27 -24.38
N VAL A 364 -14.81 13.03 -24.11
CA VAL A 364 -14.03 11.82 -24.44
C VAL A 364 -13.97 11.64 -25.96
N LYS A 365 -12.82 11.96 -26.54
CA LYS A 365 -12.50 11.68 -27.94
C LYS A 365 -12.16 10.20 -28.07
N LEU A 366 -12.93 9.47 -28.88
CA LEU A 366 -12.51 8.13 -29.29
C LEU A 366 -11.34 8.30 -30.25
N VAL A 367 -10.20 7.73 -29.88
CA VAL A 367 -9.13 7.52 -30.83
C VAL A 367 -9.49 6.25 -31.59
N ALA A 368 -9.66 6.33 -32.91
CA ALA A 368 -9.76 5.12 -33.72
C ALA A 368 -8.50 4.31 -33.45
N SER A 369 -8.66 3.11 -32.87
CA SER A 369 -7.58 2.21 -32.54
C SER A 369 -6.74 1.98 -33.79
N LYS A 370 -5.66 2.76 -33.97
CA LYS A 370 -4.62 2.39 -34.91
C LYS A 370 -4.09 1.09 -34.35
N SER A 371 -4.38 -0.02 -35.03
CA SER A 371 -3.68 -1.28 -34.85
C SER A 371 -2.20 -0.95 -34.69
N LEU A 372 -1.65 -1.13 -33.48
CA LEU A 372 -0.25 -0.86 -33.19
C LEU A 372 0.59 -1.92 -33.92
N SER A 373 0.83 -1.67 -35.19
CA SER A 373 1.78 -2.40 -36.02
C SER A 373 2.82 -1.43 -36.56
N THR A 374 3.53 -0.69 -35.70
CA THR A 374 4.84 -0.15 -36.05
C THR A 374 5.58 0.41 -34.82
N GLN A 375 6.80 -0.09 -34.64
CA GLN A 375 7.94 0.51 -33.93
C GLN A 375 7.90 0.58 -32.40
N ILE A 376 8.11 -0.58 -31.77
CA ILE A 376 9.04 -0.67 -30.63
C ILE A 376 10.03 -1.78 -30.97
N SER A 377 11.27 -1.40 -31.28
CA SER A 377 12.39 -2.33 -31.31
C SER A 377 12.64 -2.82 -29.87
N ALA A 378 11.93 -3.86 -29.48
CA ALA A 378 12.19 -4.57 -28.24
C ALA A 378 13.58 -5.21 -28.33
N SER A 379 14.56 -4.64 -27.63
CA SER A 379 15.74 -5.41 -27.23
C SER A 379 15.23 -6.56 -26.37
N LYS A 380 15.33 -7.79 -26.85
CA LYS A 380 15.03 -8.99 -26.05
C LYS A 380 15.79 -8.89 -24.72
N PRO A 381 15.16 -9.16 -23.57
CA PRO A 381 15.90 -9.25 -22.32
C PRO A 381 16.97 -10.32 -22.49
N ALA A 382 18.23 -9.94 -22.31
CA ALA A 382 19.33 -10.88 -22.28
C ALA A 382 19.03 -11.88 -21.16
N SER A 383 18.90 -13.16 -21.52
CA SER A 383 18.76 -14.24 -20.56
C SER A 383 19.88 -14.11 -19.52
N TYR A 384 19.52 -13.95 -18.24
CA TYR A 384 20.49 -13.82 -17.17
C TYR A 384 21.30 -15.12 -17.08
N VAL A 385 22.55 -15.07 -17.51
CA VAL A 385 23.50 -16.18 -17.37
C VAL A 385 24.16 -16.02 -16.00
N PRO A 386 23.90 -16.95 -15.04
CA PRO A 386 24.50 -16.86 -13.72
C PRO A 386 26.04 -16.88 -13.81
N PRO A 387 26.75 -16.25 -12.87
CA PRO A 387 28.21 -16.03 -12.96
C PRO A 387 29.04 -17.29 -13.24
N HIS A 388 28.57 -18.45 -12.77
CA HIS A 388 29.24 -19.74 -12.95
C HIS A 388 29.13 -20.36 -14.36
N ALA A 389 28.30 -19.80 -15.25
CA ALA A 389 28.04 -20.33 -16.58
C ALA A 389 28.64 -19.47 -17.72
N ARG A 390 29.42 -18.45 -17.40
CA ARG A 390 30.08 -17.60 -18.40
C ARG A 390 31.35 -18.31 -18.92
N GLY A 391 31.33 -18.84 -20.15
CA GLY A 391 32.54 -19.33 -20.84
C GLY A 391 32.60 -20.81 -21.23
N LYS A 392 31.50 -21.57 -21.17
CA LYS A 392 31.48 -22.94 -21.76
C LYS A 392 30.83 -22.92 -23.15
N PRO A 393 31.39 -23.62 -24.16
CA PRO A 393 30.80 -23.70 -25.48
C PRO A 393 29.47 -24.48 -25.45
N SER A 394 28.47 -24.01 -26.19
CA SER A 394 27.12 -24.57 -26.19
C SER A 394 27.06 -25.90 -26.96
N SER A 395 26.63 -26.98 -26.31
CA SER A 395 26.10 -28.16 -26.99
C SER A 395 24.58 -28.05 -27.14
N ALA A 396 24.08 -28.54 -28.26
CA ALA A 396 22.73 -28.38 -28.78
C ALA A 396 21.58 -28.81 -27.84
N ALA A 397 20.49 -28.04 -27.94
CA ALA A 397 19.08 -28.34 -27.67
C ALA A 397 18.75 -29.51 -26.71
N ALA A 398 18.50 -29.18 -25.45
CA ALA A 398 17.61 -29.96 -24.59
C ALA A 398 16.22 -29.31 -24.58
N LYS A 399 15.19 -30.07 -24.95
CA LYS A 399 13.78 -29.69 -24.80
C LYS A 399 13.50 -29.37 -23.32
N PRO A 400 12.66 -28.37 -22.98
CA PRO A 400 12.31 -28.14 -21.59
C PRO A 400 11.54 -29.34 -21.05
N MET A 401 12.01 -29.89 -19.92
CA MET A 401 11.21 -30.76 -19.06
C MET A 401 9.97 -29.99 -18.62
N ASP A 402 8.80 -30.55 -18.92
CA ASP A 402 7.51 -30.10 -18.45
C ASP A 402 7.49 -30.18 -16.92
N SER A 403 7.60 -29.03 -16.25
CA SER A 403 7.26 -28.94 -14.84
C SER A 403 5.74 -29.02 -14.74
N GLY A 404 5.27 -30.20 -14.35
CA GLY A 404 3.86 -30.55 -14.10
C GLY A 404 3.24 -29.80 -12.93
N LEU A 405 3.41 -28.48 -12.89
CA LEU A 405 2.71 -27.58 -12.00
C LEU A 405 1.33 -27.31 -12.56
N SER A 406 0.29 -27.50 -11.74
CA SER A 406 -1.07 -27.10 -12.08
C SER A 406 -1.14 -25.59 -12.35
N ALA A 407 -2.16 -25.13 -13.06
CA ALA A 407 -2.37 -23.70 -13.31
C ALA A 407 -2.37 -22.89 -11.99
N GLU A 408 -2.99 -23.43 -10.94
CA GLU A 408 -3.03 -22.82 -9.61
C GLU A 408 -1.65 -22.69 -8.97
N GLN A 409 -0.78 -23.69 -9.11
CA GLN A 409 0.59 -23.62 -8.58
C GLN A 409 1.46 -22.60 -9.31
N ARG A 410 1.25 -22.41 -10.62
CA ARG A 410 1.96 -21.38 -11.41
C ARG A 410 1.51 -19.97 -11.00
N ASP A 411 0.21 -19.81 -10.74
CA ASP A 411 -0.39 -18.55 -10.31
C ASP A 411 0.10 -18.13 -8.91
N VAL A 412 0.23 -19.09 -7.99
CA VAL A 412 0.80 -18.85 -6.64
C VAL A 412 2.27 -18.40 -6.72
N VAL A 413 3.08 -19.00 -7.60
CA VAL A 413 4.48 -18.60 -7.81
C VAL A 413 4.57 -17.19 -8.41
N GLN A 414 3.64 -16.83 -9.29
CA GLN A 414 3.57 -15.47 -9.84
C GLN A 414 3.15 -14.44 -8.78
N MET A 415 2.21 -14.81 -7.90
CA MET A 415 1.84 -13.97 -6.75
C MET A 415 2.99 -13.78 -5.77
N ALA A 416 3.76 -14.85 -5.49
CA ALA A 416 4.96 -14.78 -4.65
C ALA A 416 5.96 -13.73 -5.17
N LYS A 417 6.20 -13.71 -6.49
CA LYS A 417 7.09 -12.71 -7.12
C LYS A 417 6.53 -11.29 -7.00
N TYR A 418 5.21 -11.11 -7.07
CA TYR A 418 4.56 -9.82 -6.89
C TYR A 418 4.74 -9.27 -5.46
N LEU A 419 4.39 -10.07 -4.44
CA LEU A 419 4.46 -9.64 -3.03
C LEU A 419 5.88 -9.46 -2.50
N LEU A 420 6.84 -10.29 -2.96
CA LEU A 420 8.25 -10.17 -2.56
C LEU A 420 8.90 -8.86 -3.03
N ASN A 421 8.42 -8.27 -4.13
CA ASN A 421 8.95 -7.00 -4.62
C ASN A 421 8.29 -5.76 -4.00
N ASP A 422 7.02 -5.85 -3.58
CA ASP A 422 6.37 -4.75 -2.82
C ASP A 422 6.90 -4.65 -1.38
N SER A 423 7.50 -5.72 -0.85
CA SER A 423 8.09 -5.76 0.50
C SER A 423 9.52 -5.19 0.56
N ALA A 424 10.04 -4.60 -0.52
CA ALA A 424 11.36 -3.96 -0.53
C ALA A 424 11.37 -2.54 0.10
N ALA A 425 10.67 -2.35 1.21
CA ALA A 425 11.02 -1.31 2.17
C ALA A 425 12.18 -1.84 3.02
N GLN A 426 13.42 -1.50 2.64
CA GLN A 426 14.58 -1.88 3.45
C GLN A 426 14.46 -1.27 4.85
N PRO A 427 14.79 -2.03 5.92
CA PRO A 427 14.80 -1.50 7.27
C PRO A 427 15.86 -0.40 7.40
N THR A 428 15.43 0.70 8.02
CA THR A 428 16.26 1.79 8.54
C THR A 428 17.52 1.23 9.22
N GLN A 429 18.68 1.72 8.78
CA GLN A 429 19.98 1.41 9.35
C GLN A 429 20.04 1.82 10.82
N SER A 430 20.07 0.84 11.73
CA SER A 430 20.69 1.00 13.03
C SER A 430 22.11 0.48 12.94
N THR A 431 23.08 1.39 13.06
CA THR A 431 24.50 1.11 13.15
C THR A 431 24.81 0.33 14.43
N SER A 432 24.99 -0.97 14.29
CA SER A 432 25.85 -1.78 15.16
C SER A 432 26.52 -2.81 14.27
N GLN A 433 27.83 -2.64 14.05
CA GLN A 433 28.65 -3.56 13.27
C GLN A 433 28.70 -4.90 13.99
N ILE A 434 27.79 -5.80 13.64
CA ILE A 434 27.87 -7.22 13.98
C ILE A 434 28.82 -7.85 12.95
N SER A 435 29.93 -8.43 13.43
CA SER A 435 30.93 -9.11 12.60
C SER A 435 30.27 -10.18 11.72
N GLU A 436 30.78 -10.42 10.51
CA GLU A 436 30.28 -11.49 9.64
C GLU A 436 30.30 -12.86 10.33
N ASP A 437 31.24 -13.06 11.25
CA ASP A 437 31.38 -14.29 12.02
C ASP A 437 30.22 -14.48 13.01
N ASP A 438 29.73 -13.41 13.65
CA ASP A 438 28.56 -13.47 14.55
C ASP A 438 27.27 -13.85 13.81
N LYS A 439 27.12 -13.40 12.55
CA LYS A 439 26.00 -13.80 11.69
C LYS A 439 26.09 -15.28 11.31
N LYS A 440 27.30 -15.78 10.99
CA LYS A 440 27.53 -17.20 10.70
C LYS A 440 27.24 -18.08 11.93
N ILE A 441 27.73 -17.69 13.10
CA ILE A 441 27.47 -18.36 14.38
C ILE A 441 25.97 -18.46 14.67
N LYS A 442 25.23 -17.36 14.50
CA LYS A 442 23.77 -17.33 14.74
C LYS A 442 23.01 -18.25 13.78
N ASN A 443 23.46 -18.37 12.53
CA ASN A 443 22.86 -19.26 11.54
C ASN A 443 23.18 -20.73 11.83
N LEU A 444 24.41 -21.06 12.22
CA LEU A 444 24.81 -22.43 12.58
C LEU A 444 24.08 -22.92 13.83
N ARG A 445 23.93 -22.08 14.88
CA ARG A 445 23.13 -22.40 16.07
C ARG A 445 21.66 -22.67 15.76
N LYS A 446 21.06 -21.90 14.85
CA LYS A 446 19.68 -22.15 14.39
C LYS A 446 19.53 -23.49 13.68
N LYS A 447 20.52 -23.89 12.87
CA LYS A 447 20.52 -25.20 12.20
C LYS A 447 20.64 -26.34 13.22
N LEU A 448 21.47 -26.17 14.25
CA LEU A 448 21.66 -27.16 15.32
C LEU A 448 20.38 -27.35 16.15
N GLN A 449 19.67 -26.27 16.50
CA GLN A 449 18.34 -26.35 17.15
C GLN A 449 17.29 -27.05 16.28
N ALA A 450 17.33 -26.87 14.96
CA ALA A 450 16.43 -27.57 14.05
C ALA A 450 16.73 -29.08 14.01
N ILE A 451 18.00 -29.48 14.04
CA ILE A 451 18.44 -30.88 14.12
C ILE A 451 18.01 -31.51 15.45
N GLU A 452 18.14 -30.80 16.56
CA GLU A 452 17.70 -31.26 17.88
C GLU A 452 16.18 -31.51 17.92
N LYS A 453 15.40 -30.63 17.28
CA LYS A 453 13.95 -30.81 17.12
C LYS A 453 13.60 -32.03 16.25
N LEU A 454 14.39 -32.30 15.21
CA LEU A 454 14.21 -33.50 14.37
C LEU A 454 14.58 -34.78 15.13
N LYS A 455 15.64 -34.77 15.95
CA LYS A 455 15.99 -35.89 16.84
C LYS A 455 14.87 -36.19 17.84
N LYS A 456 14.26 -35.15 18.41
CA LYS A 456 13.12 -35.31 19.31
C LYS A 456 11.91 -35.94 18.59
N GLN A 457 11.62 -35.50 17.37
CA GLN A 457 10.54 -36.08 16.55
C GLN A 457 10.81 -37.55 16.17
N LEU A 458 12.07 -37.92 15.95
CA LEU A 458 12.48 -39.32 15.72
C LEU A 458 12.28 -40.18 16.98
N ASN A 459 12.65 -39.66 18.16
CA ASN A 459 12.42 -40.33 19.45
C ASN A 459 10.92 -40.45 19.79
N ASP A 460 10.11 -39.50 19.33
CA ASP A 460 8.64 -39.53 19.45
C ASP A 460 7.99 -40.49 18.42
N GLY A 461 8.77 -41.26 17.66
CA GLY A 461 8.30 -42.30 16.74
C GLY A 461 7.77 -41.80 15.39
N LYS A 462 8.04 -40.55 15.02
CA LYS A 462 7.61 -40.00 13.71
C LYS A 462 8.56 -40.44 12.60
N GLN A 463 8.00 -40.86 11.46
CA GLN A 463 8.78 -41.10 10.25
C GLN A 463 9.28 -39.78 9.66
N LEU A 464 10.60 -39.69 9.41
CA LEU A 464 11.24 -38.52 8.82
C LEU A 464 11.43 -38.71 7.32
N GLU A 465 11.23 -37.63 6.56
CA GLU A 465 11.47 -37.62 5.11
C GLU A 465 12.98 -37.67 4.79
N LYS A 466 13.35 -38.11 3.58
CA LYS A 466 14.76 -38.24 3.16
C LYS A 466 15.57 -36.95 3.35
N ASN A 467 14.97 -35.80 3.05
CA ASN A 467 15.60 -34.48 3.24
C ASN A 467 15.82 -34.10 4.72
N GLN A 468 15.06 -34.68 5.65
CA GLN A 468 15.22 -34.47 7.09
C GLN A 468 16.31 -35.39 7.67
N LEU A 469 16.44 -36.61 7.14
CA LEU A 469 17.55 -37.52 7.45
C LEU A 469 18.90 -36.97 6.97
N GLU A 470 18.94 -36.32 5.80
CA GLU A 470 20.14 -35.62 5.31
C GLU A 470 20.52 -34.41 6.18
N LYS A 471 19.55 -33.74 6.80
CA LYS A 471 19.83 -32.69 7.79
C LYS A 471 20.40 -33.25 9.09
N LEU A 472 19.92 -34.41 9.53
CA LEU A 472 20.47 -35.11 10.70
C LEU A 472 21.92 -35.54 10.48
N SER A 473 22.28 -36.02 9.29
CA SER A 473 23.66 -36.42 8.99
C SER A 473 24.63 -35.24 8.89
N SER A 474 24.14 -34.01 8.70
CA SER A 474 24.96 -32.79 8.63
C SER A 474 25.37 -32.22 9.99
N GLU A 475 24.93 -32.81 11.10
CA GLU A 475 25.16 -32.31 12.46
C GLU A 475 26.65 -32.19 12.81
N ASN A 476 27.45 -33.24 12.57
CA ASN A 476 28.87 -33.24 12.89
C ASN A 476 29.64 -32.16 12.11
N LEU A 477 29.24 -31.90 10.86
CA LEU A 477 29.84 -30.84 10.04
C LEU A 477 29.54 -29.45 10.61
N ILE A 478 28.33 -29.24 11.13
CA ILE A 478 27.93 -27.96 11.74
C ILE A 478 28.68 -27.75 13.08
N ILE A 479 28.89 -28.81 13.86
CA ILE A 479 29.67 -28.75 15.11
C ILE A 479 31.14 -28.43 14.82
N GLU A 480 31.75 -29.08 13.82
CA GLU A 480 33.12 -28.76 13.39
C GLU A 480 33.26 -27.32 12.87
N GLU A 481 32.25 -26.82 12.14
CA GLU A 481 32.23 -25.45 11.63
C GLU A 481 32.09 -24.41 12.76
N LEU A 482 31.33 -24.71 13.81
CA LEU A 482 31.26 -23.89 15.02
C LEU A 482 32.57 -23.92 15.84
N ALA A 483 33.23 -25.09 15.91
CA ALA A 483 34.53 -25.22 16.56
C ALA A 483 35.63 -24.39 15.86
N LYS A 484 35.63 -24.36 14.52
CA LYS A 484 36.54 -23.49 13.72
C LYS A 484 36.31 -21.99 13.95
N LEU A 485 35.10 -21.61 14.40
CA LEU A 485 34.73 -20.24 14.75
C LEU A 485 34.92 -19.94 16.26
N GLY A 486 35.62 -20.82 16.99
CA GLY A 486 35.96 -20.61 18.41
C GLY A 486 34.83 -20.90 19.40
N ILE A 487 33.75 -21.57 18.95
CA ILE A 487 32.62 -21.95 19.80
C ILE A 487 32.63 -23.45 20.02
N SER A 488 32.90 -23.87 21.25
CA SER A 488 32.60 -25.23 21.69
C SER A 488 31.10 -25.35 21.93
N VAL A 489 30.46 -26.34 21.32
CA VAL A 489 29.02 -26.65 21.44
C VAL A 489 28.83 -27.84 22.36
#